data_AF-A0AAX1N9L5-F1
#
_entry.id   AF-A0AAX1N9L5-F1
#
_cell.length_a   1.000
_cell.length_b   1.000
_cell.length_c   1.000
_cell.angle_alpha   90.00
_cell.angle_beta   90.00
_cell.angle_gamma   90.00
#
_symmetry.space_group_name_H-M   'P 1'
#
loop_
_entity.id
_entity.type
_entity.pdbx_description
1 polymer ?
#
loop_
_entity_poly.entity_id
_entity_poly.type
_entity_poly.pdbx_seq_one_letter_code
_entity_poly.pdbx_strand_id
1 'polypeptide(L)'
;MGLHLRTNHYIFEIGTSEFLTSFFDTIEVRLTKGLFGKKYPIILNELYQGNLNYENLDLAKKELNDIQKRLKKLKPSKVVWDKYDRNKKPPWGNNISPDITNLSNYFVTSGGKDLFEVILRAIETAKSEKSGITIE
;
A
#
# COMPACT_ATOMS: atom_id res chain seq x y z
N MET A 1 6.75 13.02 10.86
CA MET A 1 6.89 13.42 9.45
C MET A 1 5.86 12.65 8.67
N GLY A 2 5.04 13.34 7.88
CA GLY A 2 4.09 12.68 6.96
C GLY A 2 4.85 12.10 5.78
N LEU A 3 4.40 10.96 5.30
CA LEU A 3 4.92 10.26 4.14
C LEU A 3 3.95 10.47 2.98
N HIS A 4 4.49 10.70 1.80
CA HIS A 4 3.75 11.08 0.60
C HIS A 4 4.23 10.30 -0.62
N LEU A 5 3.33 10.11 -1.60
CA LEU A 5 3.72 9.74 -2.97
C LEU A 5 3.85 11.02 -3.77
N ARG A 6 4.99 11.21 -4.41
CA ARG A 6 5.23 12.33 -5.32
C ARG A 6 5.32 11.83 -6.76
N THR A 7 4.58 12.50 -7.64
CA THR A 7 4.77 12.46 -9.09
C THR A 7 5.48 13.75 -9.52
N ASN A 8 5.55 14.06 -10.81
CA ASN A 8 6.26 15.25 -11.26
C ASN A 8 5.64 16.56 -10.71
N HIS A 9 4.31 16.66 -10.69
CA HIS A 9 3.62 17.87 -10.22
C HIS A 9 2.67 17.65 -9.03
N TYR A 10 2.40 16.41 -8.63
CA TYR A 10 1.42 16.10 -7.59
C TYR A 10 2.03 15.39 -6.39
N ILE A 11 1.44 15.66 -5.23
CA ILE A 11 1.79 15.02 -3.96
C ILE A 11 0.52 14.40 -3.40
N PHE A 12 0.59 13.12 -3.04
CA PHE A 12 -0.49 12.36 -2.46
C PHE A 12 -0.11 11.97 -1.03
N GLU A 13 -0.87 12.47 -0.06
CA GLU A 13 -0.63 12.17 1.35
C GLU A 13 -1.01 10.72 1.70
N ILE A 14 -0.10 10.01 2.36
CA ILE A 14 -0.31 8.65 2.86
C ILE A 14 -0.53 8.68 4.38
N GLY A 15 0.46 9.11 5.15
CA GLY A 15 0.44 8.95 6.61
C GLY A 15 1.83 8.76 7.19
N THR A 16 2.04 7.72 8.00
CA THR A 16 3.35 7.46 8.61
C THR A 16 4.12 6.36 7.90
N SER A 17 5.44 6.31 8.10
CA SER A 17 6.26 5.20 7.61
C SER A 17 5.78 3.86 8.15
N GLU A 18 5.49 3.75 9.45
CA GLU A 18 4.99 2.50 10.05
C GLU A 18 3.66 2.04 9.43
N PHE A 19 2.76 2.98 9.11
CA PHE A 19 1.51 2.68 8.44
C PHE A 19 1.74 2.06 7.06
N LEU A 20 2.62 2.66 6.25
CA LEU A 20 2.90 2.13 4.92
C LEU A 20 3.70 0.82 5.00
N THR A 21 4.63 0.68 5.94
CA THR A 21 5.33 -0.58 6.17
C THR A 21 4.35 -1.70 6.54
N SER A 22 3.36 -1.44 7.40
CA SER A 22 2.31 -2.40 7.74
C SER A 22 1.50 -2.87 6.53
N PHE A 23 1.24 -1.97 5.57
CA PHE A 23 0.58 -2.33 4.32
C PHE A 23 1.39 -3.37 3.54
N PHE A 24 2.68 -3.14 3.35
CA PHE A 24 3.57 -4.08 2.67
C PHE A 24 3.74 -5.40 3.43
N ASP A 25 3.91 -5.35 4.75
CA ASP A 25 4.03 -6.54 5.60
C ASP A 25 2.76 -7.39 5.57
N THR A 26 1.58 -6.76 5.51
CA THR A 26 0.31 -7.46 5.35
C THR A 26 0.25 -8.20 4.02
N ILE A 27 0.70 -7.57 2.92
CA ILE A 27 0.76 -8.20 1.60
C ILE A 27 1.73 -9.39 1.61
N GLU A 28 2.93 -9.20 2.16
CA GLU A 28 3.94 -10.25 2.24
C GLU A 28 3.43 -11.47 3.03
N VAL A 29 3.01 -11.26 4.27
CA VAL A 29 2.63 -12.36 5.16
C VAL A 29 1.37 -13.07 4.66
N ARG A 30 0.40 -12.35 4.10
CA ARG A 30 -0.89 -12.94 3.70
C ARG A 30 -0.92 -13.46 2.27
N LEU A 31 -0.24 -12.81 1.33
CA LEU A 31 -0.37 -13.13 -0.10
C LEU A 31 0.86 -13.83 -0.69
N THR A 32 2.06 -13.56 -0.16
CA THR A 32 3.31 -14.19 -0.61
C THR A 32 3.80 -15.29 0.33
N LYS A 33 3.22 -15.39 1.54
CA LYS A 33 3.60 -16.35 2.58
C LYS A 33 5.11 -16.28 2.92
N GLY A 34 5.68 -15.08 2.89
CA GLY A 34 7.11 -14.85 3.19
C GLY A 34 8.05 -14.92 1.98
N LEU A 35 7.54 -15.10 0.75
CA LEU A 35 8.32 -14.93 -0.47
C LEU A 35 8.29 -13.45 -0.91
N PHE A 36 8.97 -12.59 -0.15
CA PHE A 36 9.05 -11.15 -0.46
C PHE A 36 9.56 -10.93 -1.89
N GLY A 37 8.90 -10.03 -2.63
CA GLY A 37 9.33 -9.64 -3.98
C GLY A 37 9.16 -10.69 -5.09
N LYS A 38 8.74 -11.94 -4.83
CA LYS A 38 8.60 -12.95 -5.90
C LYS A 38 7.28 -12.88 -6.66
N LYS A 39 6.18 -12.57 -5.97
CA LYS A 39 4.84 -12.56 -6.57
C LYS A 39 4.37 -11.18 -7.02
N TYR A 40 4.87 -10.15 -6.35
CA TYR A 40 4.58 -8.74 -6.62
C TYR A 40 5.89 -7.94 -6.61
N PRO A 41 6.83 -8.24 -7.53
CA PRO A 41 8.14 -7.60 -7.54
C PRO A 41 8.06 -6.07 -7.63
N ILE A 42 7.11 -5.52 -8.37
CA ILE A 42 7.04 -4.06 -8.56
C ILE A 42 6.54 -3.37 -7.29
N ILE A 43 5.47 -3.87 -6.69
CA ILE A 43 4.92 -3.28 -5.46
C ILE A 43 5.83 -3.53 -4.24
N LEU A 44 6.41 -4.73 -4.11
CA LEU A 44 7.19 -5.10 -2.92
C LEU A 44 8.69 -4.81 -3.02
N ASN A 45 9.25 -4.59 -4.21
CA ASN A 45 10.67 -4.21 -4.32
C ASN A 45 10.83 -2.75 -4.74
N GLU A 46 10.15 -2.29 -5.78
CA GLU A 46 10.34 -0.92 -6.30
C GLU A 46 9.60 0.09 -5.43
N LEU A 47 8.27 -0.01 -5.35
CA LEU A 47 7.47 0.94 -4.58
C LEU A 47 7.85 0.89 -3.09
N TYR A 48 8.15 -0.29 -2.53
CA TYR A 48 8.64 -0.44 -1.16
C TYR A 48 9.96 0.32 -0.91
N GLN A 49 10.89 0.32 -1.88
CA GLN A 49 12.15 1.08 -1.80
C GLN A 49 11.95 2.59 -2.03
N GLY A 50 10.72 3.00 -2.35
CA GLY A 50 10.36 4.40 -2.50
C GLY A 50 10.59 4.95 -3.90
N ASN A 51 10.80 4.12 -4.92
CA ASN A 51 10.91 4.56 -6.30
C ASN A 51 10.25 3.57 -7.25
N LEU A 52 9.29 4.06 -8.04
CA LEU A 52 8.60 3.30 -9.07
C LEU A 52 8.77 3.99 -10.43
N ASN A 53 9.46 3.32 -11.35
CA ASN A 53 9.75 3.87 -12.67
C ASN A 53 8.52 3.92 -13.58
N TYR A 54 8.50 4.90 -14.49
CA TYR A 54 7.42 5.09 -15.47
C TYR A 54 7.10 3.79 -16.25
N GLU A 55 8.14 3.07 -16.68
CA GLU A 55 8.03 1.83 -17.46
C GLU A 55 7.29 0.71 -16.72
N ASN A 56 7.33 0.73 -15.38
CA ASN A 56 6.74 -0.29 -14.52
C ASN A 56 5.34 0.08 -14.01
N LEU A 57 4.82 1.28 -14.32
CA LEU A 57 3.52 1.75 -13.82
C LEU A 57 2.34 0.86 -14.25
N ASP A 58 2.36 0.31 -15.46
CA ASP A 58 1.32 -0.62 -15.92
C ASP A 58 1.36 -1.97 -15.19
N LEU A 59 2.57 -2.47 -14.91
CA LEU A 59 2.76 -3.68 -14.13
C LEU A 59 2.36 -3.45 -12.66
N ALA A 60 2.78 -2.34 -12.06
CA ALA A 60 2.39 -1.94 -10.71
C ALA A 60 0.87 -1.88 -10.56
N LYS A 61 0.17 -1.26 -11.52
CA LYS A 61 -1.31 -1.23 -11.53
C LYS A 61 -1.92 -2.62 -11.55
N LYS A 62 -1.39 -3.54 -12.36
CA LYS A 62 -1.89 -4.93 -12.43
C LYS A 62 -1.66 -5.67 -11.13
N GLU A 63 -0.47 -5.58 -10.55
CA GLU A 63 -0.13 -6.19 -9.26
C GLU A 63 -1.04 -5.65 -8.15
N LEU A 64 -1.17 -4.33 -8.06
CA LEU A 64 -1.97 -3.67 -7.03
C LEU A 64 -3.45 -4.09 -7.10
N ASN A 65 -4.01 -4.22 -8.31
CA ASN A 65 -5.38 -4.72 -8.50
C ASN A 65 -5.55 -6.19 -8.07
N ASP A 66 -4.58 -7.08 -8.34
CA ASP A 66 -4.62 -8.47 -7.85
C ASP A 66 -4.50 -8.53 -6.32
N ILE A 67 -3.59 -7.73 -5.74
CA ILE A 67 -3.43 -7.59 -4.30
C ILE A 67 -4.74 -7.17 -3.65
N GLN A 68 -5.36 -6.09 -4.15
CA GLN A 68 -6.63 -5.58 -3.62
C GLN A 68 -7.72 -6.66 -3.67
N LYS A 69 -7.87 -7.36 -4.80
CA LYS A 69 -8.85 -8.47 -4.95
C LYS A 69 -8.61 -9.61 -3.96
N ARG A 70 -7.36 -9.93 -3.66
CA ARG A 70 -7.02 -11.01 -2.71
C ARG A 70 -7.20 -10.57 -1.27
N LEU A 71 -6.79 -9.36 -0.92
CA LEU A 71 -7.00 -8.78 0.41
C LEU A 71 -8.49 -8.60 0.72
N LYS A 72 -9.33 -8.37 -0.29
CA LYS A 72 -10.79 -8.31 -0.12
C LYS A 72 -11.40 -9.57 0.48
N LYS A 73 -10.75 -10.73 0.32
CA LYS A 73 -11.20 -12.02 0.87
C LYS A 73 -10.79 -12.22 2.34
N LEU A 74 -10.04 -11.30 2.93
CA LEU A 74 -9.48 -11.41 4.27
C LEU A 74 -10.14 -10.38 5.21
N LYS A 75 -10.49 -10.83 6.42
CA LYS A 75 -11.08 -9.97 7.46
C LYS A 75 -10.07 -8.92 7.97
N PRO A 76 -10.52 -7.75 8.46
CA PRO A 76 -9.68 -6.71 9.04
C PRO A 76 -8.74 -7.24 10.14
N SER A 77 -9.22 -8.19 10.95
CA SER A 77 -8.45 -8.83 12.02
C SER A 77 -7.23 -9.64 11.54
N LYS A 78 -7.06 -9.83 10.23
CA LYS A 78 -5.88 -10.48 9.64
C LYS A 78 -4.77 -9.49 9.30
N VAL A 79 -4.94 -8.20 9.56
CA VAL A 79 -3.88 -7.19 9.39
C VAL A 79 -2.59 -7.64 10.09
N VAL A 80 -1.46 -7.32 9.48
CA VAL A 80 -0.13 -7.47 10.09
C VAL A 80 0.43 -6.07 10.25
N TRP A 81 0.54 -5.61 11.51
CA TRP A 81 1.09 -4.28 11.80
C TRP A 81 2.61 -4.26 11.65
N ASP A 82 3.25 -5.32 12.14
CA ASP A 82 4.69 -5.54 12.05
C ASP A 82 4.93 -7.04 11.82
N LYS A 83 5.66 -7.40 10.77
CA LYS A 83 5.93 -8.82 10.49
C LYS A 83 6.92 -9.46 11.45
N TYR A 84 7.79 -8.67 12.09
CA TYR A 84 8.80 -9.15 13.03
C TYR A 84 8.24 -9.23 14.46
N ASP A 85 7.24 -8.41 14.80
CA ASP A 85 6.53 -8.46 16.08
C ASP A 85 5.02 -8.72 15.91
N ARG A 86 4.62 -9.98 16.14
CA ARG A 86 3.21 -10.40 16.06
C ARG A 86 2.31 -9.83 17.16
N ASN A 87 2.88 -9.28 18.23
CA ASN A 87 2.12 -8.69 19.33
C ASN A 87 1.87 -7.20 19.09
N LYS A 88 2.64 -6.55 18.20
CA LYS A 88 2.45 -5.14 17.87
C LYS A 88 1.10 -4.95 17.18
N LYS A 89 0.35 -3.96 17.63
CA LYS A 89 -1.00 -3.63 17.14
C LYS A 89 -0.98 -2.25 16.50
N PRO A 90 -1.91 -1.99 15.55
CA PRO A 90 -2.13 -0.64 15.06
C PRO A 90 -2.49 0.30 16.22
N PRO A 91 -2.16 1.60 16.13
CA PRO A 91 -2.39 2.57 17.21
C PRO A 91 -3.87 2.75 17.56
N TRP A 92 -4.79 2.46 16.61
CA TRP A 92 -6.24 2.45 16.85
C TRP A 92 -6.77 1.11 17.39
N GLY A 93 -5.93 0.08 17.53
CA GLY A 93 -6.32 -1.24 18.03
C GLY A 93 -7.50 -1.83 17.26
N ASN A 94 -8.60 -2.08 17.96
CA ASN A 94 -9.84 -2.62 17.38
C ASN A 94 -10.87 -1.52 17.03
N ASN A 95 -10.54 -0.25 17.25
CA ASN A 95 -11.43 0.88 16.99
C ASN A 95 -11.36 1.27 15.50
N ILE A 96 -11.92 0.42 14.64
CA ILE A 96 -12.00 0.65 13.19
C ILE A 96 -13.44 1.01 12.78
N SER A 97 -13.58 1.84 11.73
CA SER A 97 -14.88 2.19 11.18
C SER A 97 -15.68 0.94 10.77
N PRO A 98 -17.00 0.89 10.99
CA PRO A 98 -17.85 -0.21 10.52
C PRO A 98 -17.83 -0.41 8.99
N ASP A 99 -17.46 0.62 8.24
CA ASP A 99 -17.31 0.54 6.78
C ASP A 99 -16.09 -0.30 6.36
N ILE A 100 -15.13 -0.51 7.27
CA ILE A 100 -13.96 -1.36 7.05
C ILE A 100 -14.35 -2.82 7.28
N THR A 101 -14.69 -3.50 6.18
CA THR A 101 -15.20 -4.88 6.23
C THR A 101 -14.14 -5.93 5.91
N ASN A 102 -13.02 -5.54 5.29
CA ASN A 102 -11.96 -6.44 4.84
C ASN A 102 -10.62 -5.70 4.64
N LEU A 103 -9.54 -6.41 4.32
CA LEU A 103 -8.21 -5.81 4.15
C LEU A 103 -8.04 -4.94 2.89
N SER A 104 -8.95 -5.01 1.92
CA SER A 104 -8.87 -4.17 0.70
C SER A 104 -9.29 -2.72 0.93
N ASN A 105 -9.97 -2.43 2.05
CA ASN A 105 -10.34 -1.09 2.46
C ASN A 105 -9.94 -0.77 3.91
N TYR A 106 -8.92 -1.47 4.42
CA TYR A 106 -8.43 -1.32 5.79
C TYR A 106 -7.48 -0.13 5.96
N PHE A 107 -6.64 0.10 4.96
CA PHE A 107 -5.61 1.14 5.01
C PHE A 107 -6.21 2.45 4.52
N VAL A 108 -6.52 3.34 5.47
CA VAL A 108 -7.02 4.69 5.20
C VAL A 108 -5.91 5.69 5.49
N THR A 109 -5.61 6.57 4.53
CA THR A 109 -4.57 7.57 4.64
C THR A 109 -4.91 8.63 5.69
N SER A 110 -3.93 9.43 6.12
CA SER A 110 -4.17 10.59 6.99
C SER A 110 -5.15 11.60 6.39
N GLY A 111 -5.23 11.67 5.06
CA GLY A 111 -6.25 12.44 4.33
C GLY A 111 -7.64 11.80 4.26
N GLY A 112 -7.87 10.68 4.96
CA GLY A 112 -9.16 9.98 5.03
C GLY A 112 -9.54 9.20 3.77
N LYS A 113 -8.59 8.93 2.87
CA LYS A 113 -8.84 8.22 1.61
C LYS A 113 -8.34 6.78 1.68
N ASP A 114 -8.94 5.89 0.90
CA ASP A 114 -8.45 4.52 0.75
C ASP A 114 -7.05 4.52 0.11
N LEU A 115 -6.10 3.79 0.70
CA LEU A 115 -4.71 3.76 0.24
C LEU A 115 -4.58 3.16 -1.16
N PHE A 116 -5.36 2.14 -1.52
CA PHE A 116 -5.33 1.59 -2.88
C PHE A 116 -5.80 2.64 -3.90
N GLU A 117 -6.87 3.38 -3.57
CA GLU A 117 -7.36 4.48 -4.42
C GLU A 117 -6.28 5.57 -4.59
N VAL A 118 -5.58 5.92 -3.51
CA VAL A 118 -4.50 6.91 -3.53
C VAL A 118 -3.33 6.44 -4.42
N ILE A 119 -2.84 5.21 -4.24
CA ILE A 119 -1.74 4.67 -5.06
C ILE A 119 -2.18 4.54 -6.53
N LEU A 120 -3.41 4.09 -6.81
CA LEU A 120 -3.92 4.00 -8.17
C LEU A 120 -4.00 5.38 -8.84
N ARG A 121 -4.46 6.41 -8.12
CA ARG A 121 -4.46 7.78 -8.62
C ARG A 121 -3.05 8.30 -8.89
N ALA A 122 -2.11 8.04 -8.01
CA ALA A 122 -0.70 8.41 -8.22
C ALA A 122 -0.15 7.74 -9.49
N ILE A 123 -0.43 6.45 -9.71
CA ILE A 123 -0.04 5.71 -10.92
C ILE A 123 -0.63 6.34 -12.18
N GLU A 124 -1.93 6.63 -12.21
CA GLU A 124 -2.55 7.22 -13.40
C GLU A 124 -2.05 8.65 -13.66
N THR A 125 -1.80 9.42 -12.60
CA THR A 125 -1.22 10.77 -12.69
C THR A 125 0.20 10.70 -13.25
N ALA A 126 1.07 9.86 -12.68
CA ALA A 126 2.43 9.66 -13.17
C ALA A 126 2.46 9.19 -14.63
N LYS A 127 1.52 8.34 -15.04
CA LYS A 127 1.35 7.95 -16.46
C LYS A 127 1.04 9.14 -17.36
N SER A 128 0.08 9.99 -16.96
CA SER A 128 -0.29 11.17 -17.73
C SER A 128 0.88 12.16 -17.86
N GLU A 129 1.74 12.22 -16.86
CA GLU A 129 2.94 13.07 -16.81
C GLU A 129 4.17 12.44 -17.47
N LYS A 130 4.10 11.16 -17.87
CA LYS A 130 5.25 10.37 -18.31
C LYS A 130 6.40 10.37 -17.31
N SER A 131 6.08 10.27 -16.02
CA SER A 131 7.03 10.32 -14.89
C SER A 131 6.94 9.06 -14.01
N GLY A 132 7.90 8.90 -13.10
CA GLY A 132 7.85 7.88 -12.05
C GLY A 132 7.11 8.36 -10.80
N ILE A 133 7.11 7.53 -9.76
CA ILE A 133 6.60 7.86 -8.43
C ILE A 133 7.70 7.67 -7.40
N THR A 134 7.86 8.62 -6.49
CA THR A 134 8.75 8.50 -5.34
C THR A 134 7.99 8.57 -4.02
N ILE A 135 8.53 7.94 -2.99
CA ILE A 135 8.06 8.05 -1.61
C ILE A 135 9.00 8.97 -0.84
N GLU A 136 8.44 9.96 -0.15
CA GLU A 136 9.17 10.99 0.61
C GLU A 136 8.41 11.47 1.84
#